data_AF-A0A4V1RG75-F1
#
_entry.id   AF-A0A4V1RG75-F1
#
_cell.length_a   1.000
_cell.length_b   1.000
_cell.length_c   1.000
_cell.angle_alpha   90.00
_cell.angle_beta   90.00
_cell.angle_gamma   90.00
#
_symmetry.space_group_name_H-M   'P 1'
#
loop_
_entity.id
_entity.type
_entity.pdbx_description
1 polymer ?
#
loop_
_entity_poly.entity_id
_entity_poly.type
_entity_poly.pdbx_seq_one_letter_code
_entity_poly.pdbx_strand_id
1 'polypeptide(L)'
;MTESTTSSPHDAVFKTFMFTPETAGDFLEIHLPEPLRKLCNLQTLRLEPTSFIEKSLRAYYSDVLWSVETSDGDGYIYCVIEHQSSAEKNMAFRLMRYATAAMQRHLDKGYD
;
A
#
# COMPACT_ATOMS: atom_id res chain seq x y z
N MET A 1 2.44 -15.79 24.39
CA MET A 1 3.38 -14.97 23.63
C MET A 1 2.82 -13.56 23.62
N THR A 2 3.53 -12.61 24.24
CA THR A 2 3.11 -11.21 24.33
C THR A 2 3.36 -10.54 22.98
N GLU A 3 2.30 -10.36 22.20
CA GLU A 3 2.33 -9.57 20.96
C GLU A 3 2.66 -8.12 21.30
N SER A 4 3.84 -7.65 20.90
CA SER A 4 4.20 -6.24 21.03
C SER A 4 3.50 -5.43 19.93
N THR A 5 2.31 -4.93 20.24
CA THR A 5 1.62 -3.91 19.45
C THR A 5 2.32 -2.57 19.64
N THR A 6 3.40 -2.31 18.91
CA THR A 6 3.98 -0.97 18.86
C THR A 6 3.89 -0.44 17.44
N SER A 7 2.83 0.33 17.19
CA SER A 7 2.84 1.38 16.17
C SER A 7 4.05 2.25 16.44
N SER A 8 5.16 2.00 15.74
CA SER A 8 6.38 2.79 15.88
C SER A 8 6.09 4.23 15.44
N PRO A 9 6.63 5.26 16.12
CA PRO A 9 6.50 6.65 15.67
C PRO A 9 6.93 6.85 14.20
N HIS A 10 7.89 6.06 13.72
CA HIS A 10 8.35 6.08 12.34
C HIS A 10 7.30 5.58 11.34
N ASP A 11 6.53 4.54 11.70
CA ASP A 11 5.41 4.06 10.90
C ASP A 11 4.32 5.12 10.77
N ALA A 12 4.01 5.80 11.89
CA ALA A 12 3.00 6.86 11.91
C ALA A 12 3.41 8.05 11.04
N VAL A 13 4.67 8.48 11.13
CA VAL A 13 5.20 9.59 10.34
C VAL A 13 5.19 9.26 8.85
N PHE A 14 5.70 8.08 8.46
CA PHE A 14 5.72 7.67 7.06
C PHE A 14 4.30 7.54 6.48
N LYS A 15 3.35 7.02 7.28
CA LYS A 15 1.93 6.99 6.92
C LYS A 15 1.37 8.37 6.65
N THR A 16 1.61 9.34 7.55
CA THR A 16 1.12 10.71 7.38
C THR A 16 1.57 11.30 6.06
N PHE A 17 2.84 11.10 5.69
CA PHE A 17 3.36 11.54 4.40
C PHE A 17 2.71 10.82 3.23
N MET A 18 2.58 9.50 3.31
CA MET A 18 2.03 8.69 2.21
C MET A 18 0.52 8.84 2.01
N PHE A 19 -0.20 9.49 2.92
CA PHE A 19 -1.61 9.87 2.70
C PHE A 19 -1.78 11.16 1.89
N THR A 20 -0.70 11.93 1.69
CA THR A 20 -0.69 13.14 0.88
C THR A 20 -0.43 12.80 -0.58
N PRO A 21 -1.33 13.14 -1.53
CA PRO A 21 -1.19 12.79 -2.94
C PRO A 21 0.13 13.24 -3.57
N GLU A 22 0.59 14.45 -3.23
CA GLU A 22 1.83 15.02 -3.76
C GLU A 22 3.04 14.19 -3.32
N THR A 23 3.13 13.86 -2.03
CA THR A 23 4.23 13.05 -1.49
C THR A 23 4.18 11.60 -1.98
N ALA A 24 2.99 11.03 -2.14
CA ALA A 24 2.83 9.72 -2.76
C ALA A 24 3.24 9.74 -4.24
N GLY A 25 2.92 10.81 -4.97
CA GLY A 25 3.35 11.04 -6.34
C GLY A 25 4.87 11.07 -6.47
N ASP A 26 5.54 11.90 -5.67
CA ASP A 26 7.02 12.00 -5.64
C ASP A 26 7.66 10.65 -5.30
N PHE A 27 7.11 9.94 -4.31
CA PHE A 27 7.60 8.63 -3.90
C PHE A 27 7.49 7.60 -5.04
N LEU A 28 6.34 7.55 -5.71
CA LEU A 28 6.12 6.66 -6.83
C LEU A 28 6.96 7.05 -8.05
N GLU A 29 7.21 8.34 -8.27
CA GLU A 29 8.11 8.76 -9.34
C GLU A 29 9.54 8.25 -9.13
N ILE A 30 10.02 8.21 -7.89
CA ILE A 30 11.37 7.73 -7.56
C ILE A 30 11.46 6.20 -7.61
N HIS A 31 10.44 5.51 -7.10
CA HIS A 31 10.54 4.07 -6.80
C HIS A 31 9.78 3.14 -7.76
N LEU A 32 8.82 3.66 -8.53
CA LEU A 32 8.08 2.84 -9.51
C LEU A 32 8.96 2.61 -10.75
N PRO A 33 9.15 1.35 -11.20
CA PRO A 33 9.92 1.06 -12.40
C PRO A 33 9.41 1.85 -13.61
N GLU A 34 10.34 2.38 -14.42
CA GLU A 34 10.03 3.23 -15.57
C GLU A 34 8.94 2.68 -16.51
N PRO A 35 8.90 1.36 -16.85
CA PRO A 35 7.85 0.82 -17.71
C PRO A 35 6.45 0.97 -17.12
N LEU A 36 6.30 0.76 -15.81
CA LEU A 36 5.01 0.89 -15.12
C LEU A 36 4.64 2.35 -14.93
N ARG A 37 5.63 3.21 -14.60
CA ARG A 37 5.42 4.65 -14.44
C ARG A 37 4.90 5.30 -15.72
N LYS A 38 5.35 4.85 -16.90
CA LYS A 38 4.85 5.35 -18.19
C LYS A 38 3.38 5.02 -18.47
N LEU A 39 2.83 3.99 -17.81
CA LEU A 39 1.42 3.63 -17.93
C LEU A 39 0.54 4.49 -17.02
N CYS A 40 1.08 5.03 -15.92
CA CYS A 40 0.30 5.71 -14.88
C CYS A 40 0.31 7.23 -15.02
N ASN A 41 -0.85 7.86 -14.91
CA ASN A 41 -0.99 9.30 -14.72
C ASN A 41 -0.95 9.65 -13.22
N LEU A 42 0.24 9.85 -12.64
CA LEU A 42 0.41 10.07 -11.20
C LEU A 42 -0.30 11.33 -10.67
N GLN A 43 -0.71 12.26 -11.54
CA GLN A 43 -1.49 13.44 -11.14
C GLN A 43 -2.95 13.08 -10.79
N THR A 44 -3.40 11.86 -11.09
CA THR A 44 -4.76 11.36 -10.80
C THR A 44 -4.84 10.49 -9.56
N LEU A 45 -3.75 10.42 -8.78
CA LEU A 45 -3.69 9.65 -7.55
C LEU A 45 -4.83 10.05 -6.60
N ARG A 46 -5.72 9.10 -6.33
CA ARG A 46 -6.79 9.25 -5.36
C ARG A 46 -6.69 8.19 -4.26
N LEU A 47 -6.73 8.66 -3.02
CA LEU A 47 -6.66 7.80 -1.85
C LEU A 47 -7.96 7.02 -1.71
N GLU A 48 -7.86 5.70 -1.68
CA GLU A 48 -9.00 4.81 -1.54
C GLU A 48 -9.23 4.42 -0.07
N PRO A 49 -10.48 4.45 0.43
CA PRO A 49 -10.77 4.04 1.79
C PRO A 49 -10.43 2.55 2.04
N THR A 50 -9.80 2.27 3.18
CA THR A 50 -9.37 0.93 3.60
C THR A 50 -10.25 0.34 4.71
N SER A 51 -11.45 0.90 4.92
CA SER A 51 -12.36 0.55 6.01
C SER A 51 -12.83 -0.92 6.04
N PHE A 52 -12.69 -1.65 4.93
CA PHE A 52 -13.08 -3.05 4.78
C PHE A 52 -12.01 -4.08 5.19
N ILE A 53 -10.79 -3.64 5.58
CA ILE A 53 -9.76 -4.56 6.06
C ILE A 53 -10.26 -5.26 7.33
N GLU A 54 -10.25 -6.59 7.29
CA GLU A 54 -10.61 -7.48 8.38
C GLU A 54 -10.01 -6.99 9.70
N LYS A 55 -10.78 -6.99 10.79
CA LYS A 55 -10.33 -6.40 12.07
C LYS A 55 -9.04 -7.05 12.61
N SER A 56 -8.81 -8.32 12.29
CA SER A 56 -7.62 -9.13 12.58
C SER A 56 -6.34 -8.57 11.94
N LEU A 57 -6.50 -7.90 10.81
CA LEU A 57 -5.43 -7.39 9.97
C LEU A 57 -5.08 -5.94 10.39
N ARG A 58 -6.09 -5.16 10.79
CA ARG A 58 -6.05 -3.71 11.09
C ARG A 58 -4.96 -3.22 12.06
N ALA A 59 -4.41 -4.08 12.91
CA ALA A 59 -3.35 -3.72 13.86
C ALA A 59 -1.94 -3.63 13.22
N TYR A 60 -1.76 -4.19 12.02
CA TYR A 60 -0.45 -4.30 11.36
C TYR A 60 -0.35 -3.52 10.04
N TYR A 61 -1.47 -2.99 9.53
CA TYR A 61 -1.49 -2.36 8.22
C TYR A 61 -1.30 -0.85 8.25
N SER A 62 -0.38 -0.44 7.39
CA SER A 62 -0.23 0.91 6.88
C SER A 62 -0.49 0.87 5.37
N ASP A 63 -1.55 0.17 4.97
CA ASP A 63 -1.85 -0.05 3.56
C ASP A 63 -2.42 1.23 2.97
N VAL A 64 -1.58 1.93 2.23
CA VAL A 64 -2.03 3.05 1.43
C VAL A 64 -2.39 2.51 0.05
N LEU A 65 -3.67 2.60 -0.28
CA LEU A 65 -4.17 2.23 -1.60
C LEU A 65 -4.48 3.50 -2.38
N TRP A 66 -3.86 3.61 -3.55
CA TRP A 66 -4.11 4.69 -4.50
C TRP A 66 -4.80 4.11 -5.74
N SER A 67 -5.89 4.73 -6.17
CA SER A 67 -6.36 4.58 -7.56
C SER A 67 -5.62 5.58 -8.44
N VAL A 68 -5.35 5.19 -9.68
CA VAL A 68 -4.64 6.01 -10.66
C VAL A 68 -5.20 5.71 -12.05
N GLU A 69 -5.37 6.73 -12.89
CA GLU A 69 -5.68 6.51 -14.29
C GLU A 69 -4.43 5.95 -15.00
N THR A 70 -4.62 4.93 -15.82
CA THR A 70 -3.56 4.35 -16.66
C THR A 70 -3.93 4.42 -18.14
N SER A 71 -2.95 4.18 -19.02
CA SER A 71 -3.19 4.07 -20.46
C SER A 71 -4.22 3.00 -20.85
N ASP A 72 -4.40 2.00 -20.00
CA ASP A 72 -5.29 0.85 -20.23
C ASP A 72 -6.56 0.88 -19.36
N GLY A 73 -6.85 2.03 -18.74
CA GLY A 73 -8.01 2.23 -17.85
C GLY A 73 -7.62 2.51 -16.40
N ASP A 74 -8.58 2.45 -15.48
CA ASP A 74 -8.33 2.70 -14.07
C ASP A 74 -7.48 1.58 -13.45
N GLY A 75 -6.35 1.96 -12.85
CA GLY A 75 -5.44 1.07 -12.16
C GLY A 75 -5.37 1.36 -10.66
N TYR A 76 -4.70 0.46 -9.95
CA TYR A 76 -4.45 0.59 -8.52
C TYR A 76 -2.97 0.41 -8.21
N ILE A 77 -2.47 1.26 -7.33
CA ILE A 77 -1.14 1.12 -6.73
C ILE A 77 -1.33 0.81 -5.25
N TYR A 78 -0.99 -0.41 -4.86
CA TYR A 78 -1.01 -0.84 -3.47
C TYR A 78 0.39 -0.67 -2.87
N CYS A 79 0.54 0.30 -1.98
CA CYS A 79 1.80 0.52 -1.28
C CYS A 79 1.72 -0.15 0.10
N VAL A 80 2.43 -1.27 0.23
CA VAL A 80 2.60 -1.95 1.52
C VAL A 80 3.84 -1.40 2.20
N ILE A 81 3.63 -0.65 3.27
CA ILE A 81 4.71 -0.05 4.04
C ILE A 81 4.76 -0.71 5.40
N GLU A 82 5.92 -1.27 5.71
CA GLU A 82 6.14 -1.93 6.98
C GLU A 82 7.51 -1.55 7.53
N HIS A 83 7.55 -0.64 8.51
CA HIS A 83 8.79 -0.32 9.20
C HIS A 83 9.08 -1.40 10.25
N GLN A 84 10.12 -2.20 10.01
CA GLN A 84 10.58 -3.19 10.98
C GLN A 84 11.88 -2.72 11.62
N SER A 85 11.87 -2.59 12.94
CA SER A 85 13.06 -2.25 13.73
C SER A 85 14.04 -3.41 13.87
N SER A 86 13.64 -4.63 13.49
CA SER A 86 14.48 -5.83 13.51
C SER A 86 14.15 -6.76 12.34
N ALA A 87 15.15 -7.54 11.89
CA ALA A 87 14.96 -8.48 10.80
C ALA A 87 14.08 -9.66 11.24
N GLU A 88 12.86 -9.75 10.71
CA GLU A 88 11.94 -10.86 10.96
C GLU A 88 12.16 -11.97 9.91
N LYS A 89 12.16 -13.24 10.36
CA LYS A 89 12.56 -14.36 9.50
C LYS A 89 11.60 -14.60 8.33
N ASN A 90 10.32 -14.26 8.47
CA ASN A 90 9.27 -14.56 7.49
C ASN A 90 8.77 -13.31 6.74
N MET A 91 9.54 -12.22 6.71
CA MET A 91 9.16 -10.96 6.05
C MET A 91 8.63 -11.15 4.63
N ALA A 92 9.31 -11.94 3.80
CA ALA A 92 8.88 -12.19 2.43
C ALA A 92 7.52 -12.89 2.36
N PHE A 93 7.28 -13.88 3.24
CA PHE A 93 6.00 -14.58 3.31
C PHE A 93 4.87 -13.65 3.76
N ARG A 94 5.18 -12.74 4.69
CA ARG A 94 4.25 -11.72 5.15
C ARG A 94 3.86 -10.74 4.05
N LEU A 95 4.84 -10.20 3.31
CA LEU A 95 4.61 -9.35 2.14
C LEU A 95 3.77 -10.06 1.06
N MET A 96 4.00 -11.36 0.84
CA MET A 96 3.19 -12.15 -0.10
C MET A 96 1.72 -12.22 0.33
N ARG A 97 1.44 -12.46 1.62
CA ARG A 97 0.06 -12.46 2.12
C ARG A 97 -0.61 -11.10 1.92
N TYR A 98 0.15 -10.02 2.06
CA TYR A 98 -0.34 -8.67 1.86
C TYR A 98 -0.71 -8.42 0.39
N ALA A 99 0.18 -8.78 -0.54
CA ALA A 99 -0.08 -8.67 -1.96
C ALA A 99 -1.31 -9.51 -2.37
N THR A 100 -1.43 -10.75 -1.88
CA THR A 100 -2.59 -11.60 -2.17
C THR A 100 -3.90 -11.01 -1.63
N ALA A 101 -3.89 -10.45 -0.42
CA ALA A 101 -5.08 -9.80 0.14
C ALA A 101 -5.51 -8.57 -0.69
N ALA A 102 -4.53 -7.77 -1.15
CA ALA A 102 -4.78 -6.63 -2.03
C ALA A 102 -5.37 -7.06 -3.39
N MET A 103 -4.85 -8.14 -3.97
CA MET A 103 -5.36 -8.71 -5.24
C MET A 103 -6.77 -9.28 -5.06
N GLN A 104 -7.03 -10.05 -4.01
CA GLN A 104 -8.37 -10.59 -3.73
C GLN A 104 -9.40 -9.47 -3.60
N ARG A 105 -9.05 -8.37 -2.93
CA ARG A 105 -9.90 -7.17 -2.84
C ARG A 105 -10.25 -6.59 -4.22
N HIS A 106 -9.29 -6.56 -5.14
CA HIS A 106 -9.52 -6.05 -6.49
C HIS A 106 -10.57 -6.92 -7.21
N LEU A 107 -10.46 -8.24 -7.11
CA LEU A 107 -11.43 -9.20 -7.65
C LEU A 107 -12.81 -9.06 -6.99
N ASP A 108 -12.87 -8.90 -5.67
CA ASP A 108 -14.13 -8.75 -4.93
C ASP A 108 -14.92 -7.48 -5.32
N LYS A 109 -14.24 -6.46 -5.87
CA LYS A 109 -14.89 -5.26 -6.44
C LYS A 109 -15.49 -5.50 -7.84
N GLY A 110 -15.30 -6.69 -8.42
CA GLY A 110 -15.85 -7.07 -9.73
C GLY A 110 -14.99 -6.62 -10.92
N TYR A 111 -13.70 -6.38 -10.70
CA TYR A 111 -12.75 -6.14 -11.77
C TYR A 111 -12.12 -7.48 -12.19
N ASP A 112 -12.22 -7.82 -13.49
CA ASP A 112 -11.67 -9.04 -14.13
C ASP A 112 -10.45 -8.73 -14.99
#